data_AF-A0A2T4H6Z3-F1
#
_entry.id   AF-A0A2T4H6Z3-F1
#
_cell.length_a   1.000
_cell.length_b   1.000
_cell.length_c   1.000
_cell.angle_alpha   90.00
_cell.angle_beta   90.00
_cell.angle_gamma   90.00
#
_symmetry.space_group_name_H-M   'P 1'
#
loop_
_entity.id
_entity.type
_entity.pdbx_description
1 polymer ?
#
loop_
_entity_poly.entity_id
_entity_poly.type
_entity_poly.pdbx_seq_one_letter_code
_entity_poly.pdbx_strand_id
1 'polypeptide(L)'
;MRTTQLLSISVPVPGTLPPGAVLAALQAVDPFVAHHRTVTKLEEVPANPADTAEDPFFGPFDDTFRAFEMQELVNLAPGLGKTITYRAIFQVIPDGLRSRAKAPVGVVVRAQWQVRQQQRDRSATGPISPAGSDSTASGSTTTVEGDEFELHEQVLLEANSLLMPFITESCVSVHREICENFMAATFKEYFGTFPMH
;
A
#
# COMPACT_ATOMS: atom_id res chain seq x y z
N MET A 1 6.21 -24.55 -11.89
CA MET A 1 7.32 -23.62 -11.56
C MET A 1 6.74 -22.47 -10.75
N ARG A 2 7.38 -22.06 -9.65
CA ARG A 2 7.00 -20.83 -8.94
C ARG A 2 7.66 -19.65 -9.64
N THR A 3 6.95 -18.53 -9.74
CA THR A 3 7.50 -17.27 -10.24
C THR A 3 7.17 -16.15 -9.27
N THR A 4 7.94 -15.08 -9.34
CA THR A 4 7.81 -13.90 -8.49
C THR A 4 7.64 -12.67 -9.37
N GLN A 5 6.77 -11.76 -8.98
CA GLN A 5 6.55 -10.49 -9.65
C GLN A 5 6.55 -9.34 -8.64
N LEU A 6 7.25 -8.26 -8.96
CA LEU A 6 7.23 -7.02 -8.19
C LEU A 6 6.28 -6.03 -8.86
N LEU A 7 5.37 -5.47 -8.07
CA LEU A 7 4.42 -4.43 -8.47
C LEU A 7 4.69 -3.18 -7.63
N SER A 8 4.44 -2.01 -8.21
CA SER A 8 4.53 -0.72 -7.54
C SER A 8 3.29 0.11 -7.84
N ILE A 9 2.73 0.70 -6.80
CA ILE A 9 1.54 1.57 -6.87
C ILE A 9 1.88 2.83 -6.09
N SER A 10 1.59 3.99 -6.67
CA SER A 10 1.71 5.29 -6.01
C SER A 10 0.38 6.02 -6.08
N VAL A 11 -0.04 6.57 -4.94
CA VAL A 11 -1.17 7.51 -4.83
C VAL A 11 -0.65 8.81 -4.22
N PRO A 12 -0.81 9.97 -4.88
CA PRO A 12 -0.33 11.23 -4.33
C PRO A 12 -1.08 11.59 -3.05
N VAL A 13 -0.37 12.12 -2.06
CA VAL A 13 -0.98 12.74 -0.89
C VAL A 13 -1.51 14.12 -1.32
N PRO A 14 -2.78 14.46 -1.02
CA PRO A 14 -3.29 15.80 -1.30
C PRO A 14 -2.47 16.88 -0.59
N GLY A 15 -2.15 17.98 -1.27
CA GLY A 15 -1.34 19.09 -0.73
C GLY A 15 -1.78 19.63 0.62
N THR A 16 -3.07 19.60 0.90
CA THR A 16 -3.66 20.10 2.15
C THR A 16 -3.63 19.08 3.29
N LEU A 17 -3.39 17.80 3.00
CA LEU A 17 -3.38 16.72 3.99
C LEU A 17 -1.94 16.49 4.50
N PRO A 18 -1.66 16.66 5.80
CA PRO A 18 -0.32 16.44 6.32
C PRO A 18 0.12 14.97 6.14
N PRO A 19 1.33 14.69 5.62
CA PRO A 19 1.84 13.34 5.45
C PRO A 19 1.86 12.53 6.77
N GLY A 20 2.10 13.20 7.90
CA GLY A 20 2.05 12.58 9.22
C GLY A 20 0.65 12.06 9.60
N ALA A 21 -0.43 12.71 9.13
CA ALA A 21 -1.79 12.23 9.34
C ALA A 21 -2.07 10.95 8.51
N VAL A 22 -1.57 10.91 7.28
CA VAL A 22 -1.62 9.71 6.43
C VAL A 22 -0.85 8.56 7.07
N LEU A 23 0.36 8.83 7.56
CA LEU A 23 1.19 7.83 8.23
C LEU A 23 0.49 7.29 9.49
N ALA A 24 -0.03 8.17 10.34
CA ALA A 24 -0.76 7.75 11.55
C ALA A 24 -1.98 6.89 11.21
N ALA A 25 -2.76 7.25 10.20
CA ALA A 25 -3.91 6.47 9.74
C ALA A 25 -3.48 5.10 9.17
N LEU A 26 -2.37 5.04 8.43
CA LEU A 26 -1.82 3.80 7.90
C LEU A 26 -1.36 2.85 9.02
N GLN A 27 -0.67 3.39 10.03
CA GLN A 27 -0.15 2.63 11.16
C GLN A 27 -1.23 2.18 12.15
N ALA A 28 -2.45 2.74 12.08
CA ALA A 28 -3.60 2.24 12.83
C ALA A 28 -4.07 0.86 12.32
N VAL A 29 -3.69 0.45 11.10
CA VAL A 29 -3.98 -0.84 10.43
C VAL A 29 -5.47 -1.10 10.15
N ASP A 30 -6.36 -1.02 11.14
CA ASP A 30 -7.80 -1.31 10.95
C ASP A 30 -8.45 -0.45 9.86
N PRO A 31 -8.23 0.89 9.81
CA PRO A 31 -8.80 1.70 8.74
C PRO A 31 -8.28 1.27 7.38
N PHE A 32 -7.01 0.88 7.29
CA PHE A 32 -6.38 0.45 6.06
C PHE A 32 -6.96 -0.87 5.54
N VAL A 33 -7.07 -1.89 6.40
CA VAL A 33 -7.60 -3.21 6.02
C VAL A 33 -9.08 -3.15 5.66
N ALA A 34 -9.85 -2.24 6.28
CA ALA A 34 -11.27 -2.04 5.97
C ALA A 34 -11.56 -1.59 4.53
N HIS A 35 -10.56 -1.05 3.81
CA HIS A 35 -10.72 -0.63 2.41
C HIS A 35 -10.52 -1.75 1.39
N HIS A 36 -10.25 -2.97 1.83
CA HIS A 36 -10.12 -4.15 0.97
C HIS A 36 -11.50 -4.68 0.55
N ARG A 37 -12.07 -4.15 -0.55
CA ARG A 37 -13.48 -4.40 -0.91
C ARG A 37 -13.86 -5.85 -1.22
N THR A 38 -12.91 -6.69 -1.62
CA THR A 38 -13.14 -8.11 -1.85
C THR A 38 -13.24 -8.91 -0.54
N VAL A 39 -12.82 -8.34 0.60
CA VAL A 39 -12.89 -8.97 1.91
C VAL A 39 -14.31 -8.85 2.46
N THR A 40 -14.94 -9.99 2.69
CA THR A 40 -16.31 -10.10 3.18
C THR A 40 -16.39 -10.34 4.68
N LYS A 41 -15.31 -10.84 5.30
CA LYS A 41 -15.17 -10.98 6.75
C LYS A 41 -13.73 -10.67 7.15
N LEU A 42 -13.59 -9.86 8.18
CA LEU A 42 -12.32 -9.52 8.80
C LEU A 42 -12.42 -9.76 10.30
N GLU A 43 -11.48 -10.53 10.85
CA GLU A 43 -11.42 -10.84 12.28
C GLU A 43 -9.98 -10.72 12.75
N GLU A 44 -9.71 -9.79 13.67
CA GLU A 44 -8.40 -9.72 14.32
C GLU A 44 -8.20 -10.93 15.23
N VAL A 45 -7.02 -11.51 15.15
CA VAL A 45 -6.62 -12.68 15.92
C VAL A 45 -5.23 -12.46 16.55
N PRO A 46 -4.88 -13.18 17.62
CA PRO A 46 -3.55 -13.06 18.20
C PRO A 46 -2.44 -13.36 17.18
N ALA A 47 -1.48 -12.45 17.04
CA ALA A 47 -0.28 -12.66 16.25
C ALA A 47 0.62 -13.72 16.91
N ASN A 48 1.28 -14.56 16.11
CA ASN A 48 2.16 -15.63 16.58
C ASN A 48 3.57 -15.44 15.99
N PRO A 49 4.64 -15.37 16.81
CA PRO A 49 6.01 -15.27 16.32
C PRO A 49 6.40 -16.36 15.31
N ALA A 50 5.83 -17.55 15.44
CA ALA A 50 6.08 -18.66 14.51
C ALA A 50 5.58 -18.35 13.09
N ASP A 51 4.64 -17.42 12.91
CA ASP A 51 4.14 -17.04 11.59
C ASP A 51 5.24 -16.31 10.78
N THR A 52 6.17 -15.61 11.43
CA THR A 52 7.15 -14.73 10.77
C THR A 52 8.61 -15.10 11.01
N ALA A 53 8.89 -16.10 11.85
CA ALA A 53 10.24 -16.50 12.25
C ALA A 53 11.22 -16.72 11.07
N GLU A 54 10.76 -17.28 9.96
CA GLU A 54 11.58 -17.60 8.79
C GLU A 54 11.41 -16.59 7.63
N ASP A 55 10.72 -15.48 7.85
CA ASP A 55 10.38 -14.52 6.80
C ASP A 55 11.19 -13.23 6.95
N PRO A 56 12.28 -13.04 6.18
CA PRO A 56 13.17 -11.88 6.32
C PRO A 56 12.51 -10.56 5.91
N PHE A 57 11.29 -10.61 5.38
CA PHE A 57 10.49 -9.42 5.08
C PHE A 57 10.07 -8.66 6.34
N PHE A 58 9.86 -9.39 7.44
CA PHE A 58 9.49 -8.81 8.73
C PHE A 58 10.73 -8.51 9.58
N GLY A 59 10.62 -7.50 10.44
CA GLY A 59 11.58 -7.25 11.50
C GLY A 59 11.41 -8.23 12.68
N PRO A 60 12.14 -8.00 13.78
CA PRO A 60 11.96 -8.74 15.03
C PRO A 60 10.50 -8.67 15.49
N PHE A 61 9.98 -9.77 16.03
CA PHE A 61 8.61 -9.82 16.53
C PHE A 61 8.45 -9.00 17.81
N ASP A 62 7.50 -8.08 17.81
CA ASP A 62 7.18 -7.16 18.92
C ASP A 62 5.68 -6.79 18.92
N ASP A 63 5.30 -5.74 19.64
CA ASP A 63 3.92 -5.25 19.77
C ASP A 63 3.38 -4.52 18.53
N THR A 64 4.21 -4.31 17.50
CA THR A 64 3.79 -3.73 16.21
C THR A 64 3.08 -4.73 15.31
N PHE A 65 3.10 -6.02 15.67
CA PHE A 65 2.50 -7.08 14.87
C PHE A 65 1.00 -7.20 15.12
N ARG A 66 0.25 -7.23 14.03
CA ARG A 66 -1.19 -7.52 14.03
C ARG A 66 -1.49 -8.67 13.08
N ALA A 67 -2.49 -9.48 13.39
CA ALA A 67 -2.87 -10.61 12.55
C ALA A 67 -4.38 -10.63 12.34
N PHE A 68 -4.79 -10.92 11.13
CA PHE A 68 -6.20 -10.98 10.76
C PHE A 68 -6.50 -12.27 10.01
N GLU A 69 -7.60 -12.92 10.38
CA GLU A 69 -8.25 -13.91 9.55
C GLU A 69 -9.19 -13.19 8.59
N MET A 70 -8.93 -13.36 7.30
CA MET A 70 -9.63 -12.66 6.22
C MET A 70 -10.41 -13.68 5.39
N GLN A 71 -11.67 -13.39 5.13
CA GLN A 71 -12.47 -14.08 4.13
C GLN A 71 -12.64 -13.17 2.92
N GLU A 72 -12.25 -13.65 1.74
CA GLU A 72 -12.25 -12.85 0.52
C GLU A 72 -13.02 -13.55 -0.60
N LEU A 73 -13.80 -12.80 -1.36
CA LEU A 73 -14.41 -13.26 -2.61
C LEU A 73 -13.48 -12.96 -3.78
N VAL A 74 -12.81 -14.00 -4.29
CA VAL A 74 -11.93 -13.89 -5.45
C VAL A 74 -12.69 -14.28 -6.72
N ASN A 75 -12.61 -13.42 -7.73
CA ASN A 75 -13.14 -13.71 -9.07
C ASN A 75 -12.08 -14.47 -9.88
N LEU A 76 -12.38 -15.71 -10.26
CA LEU A 76 -11.47 -16.56 -11.03
C LEU A 76 -11.70 -16.44 -12.53
N ALA A 77 -12.94 -16.13 -12.94
CA ALA A 77 -13.37 -15.88 -14.31
C ALA A 77 -14.72 -15.12 -14.30
N PRO A 78 -15.18 -14.55 -15.43
CA PRO A 78 -16.51 -13.97 -15.52
C PRO A 78 -17.61 -14.95 -15.06
N GLY A 79 -18.35 -14.57 -14.02
CA GLY A 79 -19.41 -15.40 -13.42
C GLY A 79 -18.93 -16.49 -12.45
N LEU A 80 -17.62 -16.66 -12.24
CA LEU A 80 -17.07 -17.65 -11.31
C LEU A 80 -16.29 -16.97 -10.18
N GLY A 81 -16.95 -16.81 -9.04
CA GLY A 81 -16.36 -16.36 -7.78
C GLY A 81 -16.07 -17.55 -6.84
N LYS A 82 -15.03 -17.42 -6.02
CA LYS A 82 -14.74 -18.35 -4.93
C LYS A 82 -14.39 -17.60 -3.67
N THR A 83 -15.04 -17.97 -2.58
CA THR A 83 -14.66 -17.52 -1.25
C THR A 83 -13.41 -18.27 -0.78
N ILE A 84 -12.39 -17.53 -0.38
CA ILE A 84 -11.17 -18.04 0.23
C ILE A 84 -11.03 -17.49 1.65
N THR A 85 -10.30 -18.21 2.49
CA THR A 85 -9.92 -17.75 3.81
C THR A 85 -8.41 -17.84 3.93
N TYR A 86 -7.80 -16.80 4.48
CA TYR A 86 -6.37 -16.74 4.72
C TYR A 86 -6.06 -15.82 5.89
N ARG A 87 -4.89 -16.06 6.49
CA ARG A 87 -4.32 -15.22 7.53
C ARG A 87 -3.39 -14.19 6.92
N ALA A 88 -3.59 -12.92 7.24
CA ALA A 88 -2.70 -11.83 6.90
C ALA A 88 -2.00 -11.34 8.17
N ILE A 89 -0.68 -11.23 8.11
CA ILE A 89 0.15 -10.66 9.18
C ILE A 89 0.58 -9.28 8.76
N PHE A 90 0.45 -8.31 9.66
CA PHE A 90 0.87 -6.94 9.49
C PHE A 90 1.94 -6.60 10.52
N GLN A 91 2.85 -5.71 10.15
CA GLN A 91 3.84 -5.12 11.04
C GLN A 91 3.89 -3.61 10.78
N VAL A 92 3.62 -2.81 11.80
CA VAL A 92 3.85 -1.37 11.75
C VAL A 92 5.35 -1.10 11.70
N ILE A 93 5.80 -0.28 10.74
CA ILE A 93 7.19 0.13 10.59
C ILE A 93 7.27 1.67 10.67
N PRO A 94 8.45 2.27 10.96
CA PRO A 94 8.55 3.70 11.25
C PRO A 94 7.94 4.63 10.20
N ASP A 95 8.01 4.26 8.92
CA ASP A 95 7.53 5.04 7.78
C ASP A 95 6.30 4.43 7.08
N GLY A 96 5.68 3.41 7.68
CA GLY A 96 4.43 2.85 7.17
C GLY A 96 4.06 1.47 7.71
N LEU A 97 3.71 0.56 6.81
CA LEU A 97 3.11 -0.72 7.13
C LEU A 97 3.66 -1.81 6.21
N ARG A 98 3.92 -2.99 6.76
CA ARG A 98 4.21 -4.21 5.99
C ARG A 98 3.13 -5.24 6.23
N SER A 99 2.85 -6.05 5.22
CA SER A 99 1.99 -7.21 5.39
C SER A 99 2.45 -8.41 4.58
N ARG A 100 2.00 -9.58 5.03
CA ARG A 100 2.08 -10.81 4.27
C ARG A 100 0.79 -11.61 4.40
N ALA A 101 0.22 -11.97 3.26
CA ALA A 101 -0.87 -12.94 3.17
C ALA A 101 -0.41 -14.22 2.47
N LYS A 102 -0.83 -15.37 2.99
CA LYS A 102 -0.67 -16.68 2.34
C LYS A 102 -2.05 -17.16 1.91
N ALA A 103 -2.41 -16.86 0.67
CA ALA A 103 -3.69 -17.28 0.09
C ALA A 103 -3.61 -18.74 -0.43
N PRO A 104 -4.77 -19.37 -0.70
CA PRO A 104 -4.81 -20.73 -1.26
C PRO A 104 -3.98 -20.90 -2.54
N VAL A 105 -3.77 -22.15 -2.95
CA VAL A 105 -2.98 -22.54 -4.14
C VAL A 105 -1.53 -22.01 -4.16
N GLY A 106 -0.99 -21.68 -2.98
CA GLY A 106 0.41 -21.33 -2.80
C GLY A 106 0.75 -19.89 -3.18
N VAL A 107 -0.24 -19.01 -3.23
CA VAL A 107 -0.05 -17.57 -3.47
C VAL A 107 0.48 -16.92 -2.19
N VAL A 108 1.59 -16.20 -2.30
CA VAL A 108 2.14 -15.39 -1.21
C VAL A 108 2.22 -13.96 -1.69
N VAL A 109 1.56 -13.06 -0.96
CA VAL A 109 1.60 -11.62 -1.21
C VAL A 109 2.37 -10.99 -0.06
N ARG A 110 3.45 -10.27 -0.36
CA ARG A 110 4.12 -9.39 0.60
C ARG A 110 3.94 -7.96 0.11
N ALA A 111 3.36 -7.11 0.93
CA ALA A 111 3.10 -5.72 0.57
C ALA A 111 3.74 -4.79 1.59
N GLN A 112 4.33 -3.69 1.13
CA GLN A 112 4.88 -2.63 1.97
C GLN A 112 4.32 -1.30 1.49
N TRP A 113 3.68 -0.57 2.39
CA TRP A 113 3.20 0.79 2.19
C TRP A 113 4.10 1.75 2.94
N GLN A 114 4.48 2.84 2.28
CA GLN A 114 5.28 3.91 2.87
C GLN A 114 4.69 5.26 2.50
N VAL A 115 4.64 6.18 3.46
CA VAL A 115 4.42 7.60 3.18
C VAL A 115 5.78 8.24 2.97
N ARG A 116 6.07 8.62 1.72
CA ARG A 116 7.39 9.14 1.35
C ARG A 116 7.29 10.34 0.44
N GLN A 117 8.38 11.09 0.31
CA GLN A 117 8.48 12.11 -0.73
C GLN A 117 8.43 11.45 -2.11
N GLN A 118 7.67 12.04 -3.02
CA GLN A 118 7.62 11.67 -4.41
C GLN A 118 9.02 11.68 -4.98
N GLN A 119 9.37 10.61 -5.67
CA GLN A 119 10.61 10.53 -6.41
C GLN A 119 10.45 11.38 -7.67
N ARG A 120 10.54 12.72 -7.54
CA ARG A 120 10.72 13.59 -8.71
C ARG A 120 12.00 13.11 -9.36
N ASP A 121 11.88 12.56 -10.56
CA ASP A 121 13.00 12.12 -11.38
C ASP A 121 14.15 13.11 -11.22
N ARG A 122 15.20 12.71 -10.50
CA ARG A 122 16.49 13.41 -10.51
C ARG A 122 17.24 13.09 -11.83
N SER A 123 16.45 12.95 -12.90
CA SER A 123 16.80 12.66 -14.27
C SER A 123 16.71 13.97 -15.07
N ALA A 124 17.12 15.08 -14.47
CA ALA A 124 17.57 16.25 -15.23
C ALA A 124 19.07 16.07 -15.56
N THR A 125 19.43 14.93 -16.17
CA THR A 125 20.66 14.83 -16.96
C THR A 125 20.37 15.38 -18.35
N GLY A 126 19.97 16.65 -18.40
CA GLY A 126 20.09 17.44 -19.61
C GLY A 126 21.57 17.81 -19.81
N PRO A 127 22.07 17.95 -21.05
CA PRO A 127 23.48 18.17 -21.28
C PRO A 127 23.95 19.44 -20.58
N ILE A 128 25.02 19.31 -19.80
CA ILE A 128 25.79 20.43 -19.27
C ILE A 128 26.27 21.24 -20.48
N SER A 129 25.69 22.43 -20.69
CA SER A 129 26.29 23.48 -21.52
C SER A 129 26.60 24.68 -20.62
N PRO A 130 27.78 25.30 -20.78
CA PRO A 130 28.30 26.25 -19.80
C PRO A 130 27.77 27.67 -20.00
N ALA A 131 27.66 28.39 -18.88
CA ALA A 131 27.74 29.85 -18.69
C ALA A 131 26.87 30.78 -19.56
N GLY A 132 25.99 31.54 -18.89
CA GLY A 132 25.42 32.78 -19.45
C GLY A 132 24.29 33.41 -18.63
N SER A 133 24.66 34.44 -17.86
CA SER A 133 23.90 35.64 -17.43
C SER A 133 22.41 35.58 -17.00
N ASP A 134 22.20 36.17 -15.82
CA ASP A 134 21.13 37.08 -15.41
C ASP A 134 19.70 36.85 -15.89
N SER A 135 18.81 36.50 -14.94
CA SER A 135 17.74 37.40 -14.47
C SER A 135 16.61 36.65 -13.75
N THR A 136 16.13 37.28 -12.69
CA THR A 136 14.81 37.09 -12.04
C THR A 136 14.51 35.71 -11.45
N ALA A 137 15.02 35.47 -10.23
CA ALA A 137 14.35 34.55 -9.30
C ALA A 137 13.09 35.24 -8.77
N SER A 138 11.99 35.15 -9.53
CA SER A 138 10.67 35.64 -9.13
C SER A 138 9.75 34.44 -8.93
N GLY A 139 9.35 34.23 -7.67
CA GLY A 139 8.20 33.40 -7.31
C GLY A 139 8.45 31.90 -7.29
N SER A 140 9.20 31.39 -6.32
CA SER A 140 8.94 30.03 -5.85
C SER A 140 7.57 30.05 -5.18
N THR A 141 6.55 29.64 -5.92
CA THR A 141 5.25 29.30 -5.37
C THR A 141 5.50 28.32 -4.23
N THR A 142 5.07 28.69 -3.03
CA THR A 142 5.03 27.86 -1.84
C THR A 142 4.39 26.52 -2.24
N THR A 143 5.20 25.47 -2.42
CA THR A 143 4.65 24.12 -2.54
C THR A 143 3.97 23.84 -1.22
N VAL A 144 2.66 23.57 -1.26
CA VAL A 144 1.92 23.22 -0.05
C VAL A 144 2.56 21.91 0.46
N GLU A 145 2.80 21.81 1.76
CA GLU A 145 3.62 20.77 2.42
C GLU A 145 3.17 19.30 2.12
N GLY A 146 2.01 19.09 1.48
CA GLY A 146 1.55 17.78 1.00
C GLY A 146 1.81 17.46 -0.49
N ASP A 147 2.11 18.44 -1.36
CA ASP A 147 2.21 18.21 -2.83
C ASP A 147 3.47 17.42 -3.23
N GLU A 148 4.31 17.10 -2.27
CA GLU A 148 5.58 16.41 -2.47
C GLU A 148 5.56 14.99 -1.93
N PHE A 149 4.45 14.51 -1.36
CA PHE A 149 4.36 13.18 -0.76
C PHE A 149 3.45 12.23 -1.55
N GLU A 150 3.73 10.95 -1.42
CA GLU A 150 2.92 9.85 -1.96
C GLU A 150 2.77 8.75 -0.91
N LEU A 151 1.62 8.08 -0.94
CA LEU A 151 1.50 6.73 -0.43
C LEU A 151 2.02 5.80 -1.53
N HIS A 152 3.17 5.20 -1.28
CA HIS A 152 3.78 4.26 -2.19
C HIS A 152 3.71 2.84 -1.64
N GLU A 153 3.23 1.94 -2.46
CA GLU A 153 3.14 0.52 -2.20
C GLU A 153 4.10 -0.27 -3.10
N GLN A 154 4.78 -1.25 -2.51
CA GLN A 154 5.45 -2.32 -3.23
C GLN A 154 4.81 -3.66 -2.88
N VAL A 155 4.47 -4.45 -3.90
CA VAL A 155 3.91 -5.79 -3.74
C VAL A 155 4.84 -6.81 -4.38
N LEU A 156 5.40 -7.72 -3.57
CA LEU A 156 6.09 -8.90 -4.03
C LEU A 156 5.12 -10.08 -4.03
N LEU A 157 4.70 -10.48 -5.23
CA LEU A 157 3.78 -11.56 -5.47
C LEU A 157 4.53 -12.84 -5.85
N GLU A 158 4.27 -13.94 -5.15
CA GLU A 158 4.77 -15.26 -5.51
C GLU A 158 3.62 -16.22 -5.79
N ALA A 159 3.63 -16.90 -6.93
CA ALA A 159 2.59 -17.85 -7.31
C ALA A 159 3.09 -18.90 -8.31
N ASN A 160 2.22 -19.84 -8.66
CA ASN A 160 2.44 -20.71 -9.81
C ASN A 160 2.49 -19.88 -11.10
N SER A 161 3.50 -20.10 -11.95
CA SER A 161 3.69 -19.35 -13.19
C SER A 161 2.50 -19.38 -14.14
N LEU A 162 1.66 -20.42 -14.11
CA LEU A 162 0.45 -20.53 -14.93
C LEU A 162 -0.68 -19.60 -14.45
N LEU A 163 -0.71 -19.27 -13.16
CA LEU A 163 -1.73 -18.40 -12.58
C LEU A 163 -1.30 -16.94 -12.52
N MET A 164 0.01 -16.67 -12.64
CA MET A 164 0.59 -15.35 -12.40
C MET A 164 -0.06 -14.21 -13.21
N PRO A 165 -0.37 -14.35 -14.52
CA PRO A 165 -1.01 -13.25 -15.27
C PRO A 165 -2.34 -12.80 -14.66
N PHE A 166 -3.18 -13.75 -14.25
CA PHE A 166 -4.50 -13.46 -13.67
C PHE A 166 -4.38 -12.88 -12.26
N ILE A 167 -3.47 -13.42 -11.44
CA ILE A 167 -3.26 -12.94 -10.07
C ILE A 167 -2.67 -11.53 -10.11
N THR A 168 -1.70 -11.26 -10.98
CA THR A 168 -1.11 -9.93 -11.13
C THR A 168 -2.14 -8.89 -11.53
N GLU A 169 -2.98 -9.18 -12.53
CA GLU A 169 -4.05 -8.26 -12.95
C GLU A 169 -5.01 -7.96 -11.79
N SER A 170 -5.46 -9.00 -11.07
CA SER A 170 -6.31 -8.85 -9.90
C SER A 170 -5.63 -8.05 -8.78
N CYS A 171 -4.37 -8.35 -8.47
CA CYS A 171 -3.60 -7.67 -7.44
C CYS A 171 -3.41 -6.18 -7.76
N VAL A 172 -3.04 -5.83 -9.00
CA VAL A 172 -2.88 -4.42 -9.40
C VAL A 172 -4.19 -3.65 -9.21
N SER A 173 -5.32 -4.24 -9.61
CA SER A 173 -6.63 -3.60 -9.46
C SER A 173 -7.00 -3.40 -7.99
N VAL A 174 -6.95 -4.47 -7.19
CA VAL A 174 -7.37 -4.46 -5.77
C VAL A 174 -6.47 -3.55 -4.94
N HIS A 175 -5.14 -3.65 -5.08
CA HIS A 175 -4.20 -2.88 -4.28
C HIS A 175 -4.24 -1.38 -4.62
N ARG A 176 -4.46 -1.03 -5.90
CA ARG A 176 -4.70 0.36 -6.30
C ARG A 176 -5.96 0.91 -5.64
N GLU A 177 -7.06 0.15 -5.71
CA GLU A 177 -8.33 0.55 -5.11
C GLU A 177 -8.22 0.71 -3.58
N ILE A 178 -7.47 -0.16 -2.90
CA ILE A 178 -7.19 -0.01 -1.46
C ILE A 178 -6.48 1.32 -1.17
N CYS A 179 -5.39 1.62 -1.90
CA CYS A 179 -4.63 2.85 -1.69
C CYS A 179 -5.46 4.11 -1.97
N GLU A 180 -6.25 4.12 -3.05
CA GLU A 180 -7.10 5.25 -3.41
C GLU A 180 -8.24 5.46 -2.40
N ASN A 181 -8.92 4.38 -1.98
CA ASN A 181 -9.99 4.46 -0.98
C ASN A 181 -9.45 4.89 0.39
N PHE A 182 -8.31 4.34 0.81
CA PHE A 182 -7.65 4.72 2.06
C PHE A 182 -7.29 6.21 2.06
N MET A 183 -6.72 6.73 0.97
CA MET A 183 -6.38 8.15 0.87
C MET A 183 -7.63 9.04 0.95
N ALA A 184 -8.69 8.67 0.22
CA ALA A 184 -9.95 9.41 0.24
C ALA A 184 -10.62 9.40 1.62
N ALA A 185 -10.61 8.26 2.31
CA ALA A 185 -11.15 8.13 3.65
C ALA A 185 -10.35 8.95 4.68
N THR A 186 -9.02 8.85 4.63
CA THR A 186 -8.12 9.61 5.51
C THR A 186 -8.32 11.12 5.33
N PHE A 187 -8.44 11.58 4.08
CA PHE A 187 -8.73 12.98 3.78
C PHE A 187 -10.06 13.42 4.40
N LYS A 188 -11.12 12.63 4.19
CA LYS A 188 -12.46 12.93 4.71
C LYS A 188 -12.50 12.98 6.24
N GLU A 189 -11.84 12.03 6.90
CA GLU A 189 -11.77 11.93 8.36
C GLU A 189 -11.00 13.12 8.95
N TYR A 190 -9.85 13.47 8.37
CA TYR A 190 -9.01 14.57 8.84
C TYR A 190 -9.73 15.93 8.78
N PHE A 191 -10.52 16.17 7.73
CA PHE A 191 -11.26 17.43 7.56
C PHE A 191 -12.70 17.39 8.11
N GLY A 192 -13.13 16.28 8.72
CA GLY A 192 -14.40 16.19 9.45
C GLY A 192 -15.68 16.29 8.60
N THR A 193 -15.64 15.98 7.30
CA THR A 193 -16.86 16.00 6.47
C THR A 193 -17.68 14.73 6.65
N PHE A 194 -18.52 14.69 7.68
CA PHE A 194 -19.74 13.88 7.60
C PHE A 194 -20.70 14.59 6.62
N PRO A 195 -21.17 13.95 5.54
CA PRO A 195 -22.32 14.49 4.84
C PRO A 195 -23.48 14.44 5.82
N MET A 196 -23.99 15.61 6.23
CA MET A 196 -25.33 15.67 6.79
C MET A 196 -26.28 15.12 5.73
N HIS A 197 -27.02 14.08 6.12
CA HIS A 197 -28.07 13.45 5.33
C HIS A 197 -29.11 14.45 4.83
#